data_AF-A0A4Q1TZE4-F1
#
_entry.id   AF-A0A4Q1TZE4-F1
#
_cell.length_a   1.000
_cell.length_b   1.000
_cell.length_c   1.000
_cell.angle_alpha   90.00
_cell.angle_beta   90.00
_cell.angle_gamma   90.00
#
_symmetry.space_group_name_H-M   'P 1'
#
loop_
_entity.id
_entity.type
_entity.pdbx_description
1 polymer ?
#
loop_
_entity_poly.entity_id
_entity_poly.type
_entity_poly.pdbx_seq_one_letter_code
_entity_poly.pdbx_strand_id
1 'polypeptide(L)'
;MEQHMSYKDVAAWFLSKSAMSPKKLQKLVYYFQAWGNALLHYPVIDDTYFEAWPHGPVSMDLYQDYKKYGWTDIEKGKPIEINSENLDNLLESVWVTYGDKSANELEALTHKEMPWKKARAELGPGEHSNKRIADEDMKEFYQSIYSGD
;
A
#
# COMPACT_ATOMS: atom_id res chain seq x y z
N MET A 1 11.51 20.44 1.07
CA MET A 1 12.08 19.25 0.41
C MET A 1 11.04 18.15 0.51
N GLU A 2 10.88 17.36 -0.54
CA GLU A 2 10.06 16.15 -0.50
C GLU A 2 10.63 15.22 0.59
N GLN A 3 9.74 14.59 1.36
CA GLN A 3 10.13 13.69 2.44
C GLN A 3 9.64 12.29 2.05
N HIS A 4 10.56 11.35 1.97
CA HIS A 4 10.26 9.96 1.64
C HIS A 4 10.47 9.08 2.87
N MET A 5 9.74 7.97 2.92
CA MET A 5 9.92 6.90 3.89
C MET A 5 10.29 5.61 3.17
N SER A 6 11.17 4.82 3.77
CA SER A 6 11.42 3.48 3.27
C SER A 6 10.16 2.62 3.39
N TYR A 7 9.95 1.66 2.49
CA TYR A 7 8.85 0.71 2.64
C TYR A 7 8.92 -0.05 3.97
N LYS A 8 10.12 -0.19 4.55
CA LYS A 8 10.35 -0.84 5.85
C LYS A 8 9.83 0.00 7.00
N ASP A 9 10.04 1.31 6.98
CA ASP A 9 9.53 2.21 8.02
C ASP A 9 8.00 2.25 7.96
N VAL A 10 7.42 2.36 6.75
CA VAL A 10 5.96 2.31 6.57
C VAL A 10 5.39 0.97 7.04
N ALA A 11 6.02 -0.15 6.68
CA ALA A 11 5.60 -1.47 7.12
C ALA A 11 5.69 -1.63 8.65
N ALA A 12 6.80 -1.18 9.25
CA ALA A 12 6.99 -1.20 10.69
C ALA A 12 5.96 -0.32 11.41
N TRP A 13 5.59 0.82 10.84
CA TRP A 13 4.55 1.68 11.38
C TRP A 13 3.21 0.95 11.45
N PHE A 14 2.75 0.33 10.36
CA PHE A 14 1.49 -0.42 10.37
C PHE A 14 1.54 -1.63 11.32
N LEU A 15 2.66 -2.35 11.35
CA LEU A 15 2.86 -3.46 12.29
C LEU A 15 2.90 -3.01 13.74
N SER A 16 3.26 -1.75 14.03
CA SER A 16 3.19 -1.19 15.38
C SER A 16 1.76 -1.00 15.88
N LYS A 17 0.76 -0.93 14.98
CA LYS A 17 -0.66 -0.81 15.33
C LYS A 17 -1.27 -2.16 15.68
N SER A 18 -1.02 -3.19 14.86
CA SER A 18 -1.55 -4.54 15.08
C SER A 18 -0.72 -5.62 14.37
N ALA A 19 -0.86 -6.87 14.83
CA ALA A 19 -0.43 -8.03 14.07
C ALA A 19 -1.33 -8.20 12.83
N MET A 20 -0.75 -8.61 11.70
CA MET A 20 -1.51 -8.75 10.45
C MET A 20 -0.82 -9.68 9.45
N SER A 21 -1.60 -10.25 8.53
CA SER A 21 -1.04 -11.07 7.46
C SER A 21 -0.17 -10.25 6.49
N PRO A 22 0.81 -10.88 5.83
CA PRO A 22 1.62 -10.23 4.80
C PRO A 22 0.78 -9.58 3.70
N LYS A 23 -0.35 -10.20 3.33
CA LYS A 23 -1.26 -9.68 2.32
C LYS A 23 -1.92 -8.38 2.76
N LYS A 24 -2.37 -8.28 4.01
CA LYS A 24 -2.93 -7.03 4.55
C LYS A 24 -1.87 -5.93 4.58
N LEU A 25 -0.67 -6.25 5.06
CA LEU A 25 0.44 -5.31 5.11
C LEU A 25 0.76 -4.73 3.71
N GLN A 26 0.84 -5.58 2.69
CA GLN A 26 1.03 -5.15 1.29
C GLN A 26 -0.01 -4.11 0.84
N LYS A 27 -1.28 -4.30 1.20
CA LYS A 27 -2.34 -3.36 0.83
C LYS A 27 -2.25 -2.04 1.59
N LEU A 28 -1.93 -2.07 2.88
CA LEU A 28 -1.80 -0.84 3.67
C LEU A 28 -0.63 0.01 3.19
N VAL A 29 0.53 -0.60 2.90
CA VAL A 29 1.69 0.11 2.34
C VAL A 29 1.37 0.66 0.94
N TYR A 30 0.64 -0.09 0.11
CA TYR A 30 0.15 0.41 -1.18
C TYR A 30 -0.77 1.63 -1.04
N TYR A 31 -1.76 1.58 -0.14
CA TYR A 31 -2.67 2.70 0.08
C TYR A 31 -1.92 3.95 0.56
N PHE A 32 -0.90 3.79 1.41
CA PHE A 32 -0.02 4.90 1.79
C PHE A 32 0.67 5.54 0.59
N GLN A 33 1.27 4.75 -0.30
CA GLN A 33 1.87 5.26 -1.54
C GLN A 33 0.84 5.96 -2.42
N ALA A 34 -0.32 5.34 -2.63
CA ALA A 34 -1.32 5.83 -3.56
C ALA A 34 -1.96 7.15 -3.11
N TRP A 35 -2.28 7.27 -1.83
CA TRP A 35 -2.77 8.52 -1.25
C TRP A 35 -1.67 9.58 -1.14
N GLY A 36 -0.41 9.19 -0.90
CA GLY A 36 0.73 10.11 -0.96
C GLY A 36 0.88 10.75 -2.34
N ASN A 37 0.84 9.93 -3.40
CA ASN A 37 0.83 10.39 -4.79
C ASN A 37 -0.32 11.37 -5.07
N ALA A 38 -1.52 11.12 -4.53
CA ALA A 38 -2.69 11.95 -4.74
C ALA A 38 -2.66 13.28 -3.98
N LEU A 39 -2.35 13.24 -2.68
CA LEU A 39 -2.52 14.36 -1.75
C LEU A 39 -1.24 15.20 -1.58
N LEU A 40 -0.07 14.56 -1.64
CA LEU A 40 1.22 15.22 -1.49
C LEU A 40 1.91 15.47 -2.83
N HIS A 41 1.39 14.90 -3.92
CA HIS A 41 1.85 15.06 -5.29
C HIS A 41 3.27 14.54 -5.58
N TYR A 42 3.79 13.66 -4.74
CA TYR A 42 5.06 12.93 -4.94
C TYR A 42 4.97 11.52 -4.35
N PRO A 43 5.83 10.57 -4.79
CA PRO A 43 5.89 9.23 -4.21
C PRO A 43 6.45 9.27 -2.79
N VAL A 44 5.62 8.94 -1.79
CA VAL A 44 6.02 8.95 -0.37
C VAL A 44 6.94 7.80 0.02
N ILE A 45 6.99 6.73 -0.80
CA ILE A 45 7.97 5.65 -0.75
C ILE A 45 8.77 5.67 -2.06
N ASP A 46 10.09 5.72 -1.96
CA ASP A 46 11.00 5.88 -3.11
C ASP A 46 11.99 4.71 -3.29
N ASP A 47 12.02 3.76 -2.35
CA ASP A 47 12.91 2.59 -2.35
C ASP A 47 12.23 1.28 -2.79
N THR A 48 10.98 1.34 -3.25
CA THR A 48 10.26 0.23 -3.90
C THR A 48 9.17 0.73 -4.85
N TYR A 49 8.49 -0.18 -5.56
CA TYR A 49 7.31 0.10 -6.37
C TYR A 49 6.30 -1.05 -6.26
N PHE A 50 5.08 -0.83 -6.74
CA PHE A 50 4.00 -1.81 -6.70
C PHE A 50 3.72 -2.41 -8.07
N GLU A 51 3.50 -3.71 -8.11
CA GLU A 51 3.14 -4.49 -9.29
C GLU A 51 1.69 -5.00 -9.18
N ALA A 52 1.03 -5.17 -10.33
CA ALA A 52 -0.39 -5.56 -10.38
C ALA A 52 -0.60 -7.08 -10.32
N TRP A 53 -0.24 -7.70 -9.19
CA TRP A 53 -0.35 -9.14 -8.95
C TRP A 53 -1.80 -9.66 -8.94
N PRO A 54 -2.04 -10.98 -9.06
CA PRO A 54 -3.37 -11.57 -9.05
C PRO A 54 -4.25 -11.24 -7.84
N HIS A 55 -3.62 -11.04 -6.68
CA HIS A 55 -4.30 -10.75 -5.42
C HIS A 55 -4.15 -9.28 -5.00
N GLY A 56 -4.15 -8.38 -5.99
CA GLY A 56 -4.02 -6.94 -5.82
C GLY A 56 -2.56 -6.43 -5.93
N PRO A 57 -2.32 -5.14 -5.63
CA PRO A 57 -1.00 -4.51 -5.69
C PRO A 57 0.00 -5.13 -4.69
N VAL A 58 1.24 -5.37 -5.12
CA VAL A 58 2.30 -5.97 -4.30
C VAL A 58 3.63 -5.27 -4.59
N SER A 59 4.35 -4.85 -3.55
CA SER A 59 5.77 -4.55 -3.65
C SER A 59 6.56 -5.86 -3.53
N MET A 60 7.42 -6.14 -4.51
CA MET A 60 8.25 -7.34 -4.53
C MET A 60 9.25 -7.34 -3.36
N ASP A 61 9.84 -6.19 -3.04
CA ASP A 61 10.79 -6.05 -1.92
C ASP A 61 10.10 -6.37 -0.59
N LEU A 62 8.93 -5.76 -0.35
CA LEU A 62 8.11 -6.05 0.82
C LEU A 62 7.65 -7.52 0.84
N TYR A 63 7.37 -8.12 -0.31
CA TYR A 63 6.98 -9.52 -0.38
C TYR A 63 8.14 -10.43 0.03
N GLN A 64 9.36 -10.16 -0.45
CA GLN A 64 10.54 -10.98 -0.10
C GLN A 64 10.81 -10.98 1.40
N ASP A 65 10.65 -9.82 2.07
CA ASP A 65 10.90 -9.69 3.51
C ASP A 65 9.90 -10.48 4.36
N TYR A 66 8.64 -10.57 3.90
CA TYR A 66 7.54 -11.14 4.69
C TYR A 66 6.97 -12.47 4.16
N LYS A 67 7.41 -12.99 3.00
CA LYS A 67 6.90 -14.25 2.42
C LYS A 67 7.04 -15.46 3.35
N LYS A 68 8.04 -15.45 4.25
CA LYS A 68 8.28 -16.54 5.23
C LYS A 68 7.11 -16.77 6.18
N TYR A 69 6.27 -15.76 6.41
CA TYR A 69 5.10 -15.88 7.26
C TYR A 69 3.95 -16.63 6.56
N GLY A 70 3.94 -16.67 5.22
CA GLY A 70 2.90 -17.36 4.45
C GLY A 70 1.49 -16.89 4.82
N TRP A 71 0.73 -17.78 5.46
CA TRP A 71 -0.64 -17.53 5.92
C TRP A 71 -0.72 -17.09 7.39
N THR A 72 0.39 -17.12 8.11
CA THR A 72 0.46 -16.70 9.51
C THR A 72 0.61 -15.19 9.59
N ASP A 73 0.01 -14.58 10.61
CA ASP A 73 0.18 -13.16 10.87
C ASP A 73 1.62 -12.82 11.26
N ILE A 74 2.06 -11.66 10.78
CA ILE A 74 3.29 -11.01 11.24
C ILE A 74 2.98 -10.41 12.62
N GLU A 75 3.86 -10.67 13.58
CA GLU A 75 3.69 -10.18 14.94
C GLU A 75 3.65 -8.65 15.01
N LYS A 76 2.91 -8.14 16.00
CA LYS A 76 2.84 -6.70 16.27
C LYS A 76 4.22 -6.19 16.64
N GLY A 77 4.66 -5.15 15.94
CA GLY A 77 5.93 -4.46 16.16
C GLY A 77 5.91 -3.49 17.33
N LYS A 78 7.06 -2.85 17.56
CA LYS A 78 7.17 -1.73 18.51
C LYS A 78 6.70 -0.42 17.84
N PRO A 79 6.19 0.55 18.62
CA PRO A 79 5.96 1.91 18.12
C PRO A 79 7.23 2.47 17.48
N ILE A 80 7.05 3.18 16.37
CA ILE A 80 8.11 3.94 15.71
C ILE A 80 7.70 5.41 15.65
N GLU A 81 8.68 6.31 15.74
CA GLU A 81 8.45 7.75 15.63
C GLU A 81 8.69 8.20 14.18
N ILE A 82 7.73 8.95 13.63
CA ILE A 82 7.83 9.54 12.30
C ILE A 82 8.14 11.03 12.45
N ASN A 83 9.28 11.47 11.91
CA ASN A 83 9.74 12.86 12.05
C ASN A 83 9.01 13.85 11.12
N SER A 84 8.02 13.38 10.36
CA SER A 84 7.28 14.15 9.37
C SER A 84 5.80 14.15 9.68
N GLU A 85 5.27 15.28 10.15
CA GLU A 85 3.86 15.43 10.51
C GLU A 85 2.92 15.10 9.35
N ASN A 86 3.25 15.51 8.12
CA ASN A 86 2.44 15.21 6.94
C ASN A 86 2.38 13.71 6.63
N LEU A 87 3.51 12.99 6.77
CA LEU A 87 3.55 11.56 6.50
C LEU A 87 2.89 10.77 7.62
N ASP A 88 3.05 11.19 8.89
CA ASP A 88 2.40 10.56 10.03
C ASP A 88 0.87 10.73 9.95
N ASN A 89 0.38 11.93 9.63
CA ASN A 89 -1.04 12.18 9.40
C ASN A 89 -1.61 11.34 8.24
N LEU A 90 -0.83 11.13 7.18
CA LEU A 90 -1.22 10.27 6.07
C LEU A 90 -1.28 8.79 6.49
N LEU A 91 -0.30 8.31 7.26
CA LEU A 91 -0.30 6.96 7.83
C LEU A 91 -1.53 6.72 8.72
N GLU A 92 -1.85 7.66 9.60
CA GLU A 92 -3.05 7.61 10.44
C GLU A 92 -4.33 7.62 9.61
N SER A 93 -4.41 8.46 8.58
CA SER A 93 -5.58 8.50 7.68
C SER A 93 -5.80 7.17 6.95
N VAL A 94 -4.73 6.54 6.47
CA VAL A 94 -4.77 5.21 5.87
C VAL A 94 -5.18 4.17 6.91
N TRP A 95 -4.64 4.23 8.13
CA TRP A 95 -4.98 3.31 9.21
C TRP A 95 -6.45 3.41 9.61
N VAL A 96 -6.98 4.61 9.83
CA VAL A 96 -8.39 4.82 10.17
C VAL A 96 -9.32 4.32 9.05
N THR A 97 -8.92 4.50 7.79
CA THR A 97 -9.76 4.11 6.64
C THR A 97 -9.74 2.62 6.35
N TYR A 98 -8.57 1.99 6.43
CA TYR A 98 -8.32 0.63 5.92
C TYR A 98 -7.89 -0.37 7.00
N GLY A 99 -7.44 0.10 8.17
CA GLY A 99 -6.82 -0.69 9.23
C GLY A 99 -7.72 -1.76 9.84
N ASP A 100 -9.04 -1.54 9.91
CA ASP A 100 -10.00 -2.54 10.42
C ASP A 100 -10.41 -3.58 9.37
N LYS A 101 -10.08 -3.35 8.08
CA LYS A 101 -10.45 -4.28 7.00
C LYS A 101 -9.57 -5.52 7.02
N SER A 102 -10.14 -6.66 6.65
CA SER A 102 -9.41 -7.89 6.41
C SER A 102 -8.59 -7.82 5.11
N ALA A 103 -7.61 -8.71 4.97
CA ALA A 103 -6.81 -8.80 3.75
C ALA A 103 -7.65 -9.07 2.48
N ASN A 104 -8.76 -9.79 2.62
CA ASN A 104 -9.67 -10.11 1.51
C ASN A 104 -10.58 -8.93 1.15
N GLU A 105 -11.02 -8.14 2.13
CA GLU A 105 -11.74 -6.90 1.86
C GLU A 105 -10.85 -5.89 1.13
N LEU A 106 -9.59 -5.76 1.56
CA LEU A 106 -8.62 -4.88 0.87
C LEU A 106 -8.30 -5.37 -0.54
N GLU A 107 -8.16 -6.69 -0.76
CA GLU A 107 -8.07 -7.25 -2.12
C GLU A 107 -9.30 -6.88 -2.95
N ALA A 108 -10.51 -7.10 -2.41
CA ALA A 108 -11.74 -6.80 -3.12
C ALA A 108 -11.90 -5.30 -3.46
N LEU A 109 -11.36 -4.40 -2.63
CA LEU A 109 -11.28 -2.97 -2.91
C LEU A 109 -10.30 -2.71 -4.07
N THR A 110 -9.04 -3.12 -3.93
CA THR A 110 -8.03 -2.89 -4.97
C THR A 110 -8.39 -3.50 -6.33
N HIS A 111 -9.13 -4.61 -6.36
CA HIS A 111 -9.64 -5.20 -7.60
C HIS A 111 -10.72 -4.38 -8.30
N LYS A 112 -11.33 -3.40 -7.61
CA LYS A 112 -12.31 -2.45 -8.17
C LYS A 112 -11.66 -1.15 -8.64
N GLU A 113 -10.46 -0.85 -8.18
CA GLU A 113 -9.77 0.43 -8.38
C GLU A 113 -9.02 0.48 -9.72
N MET A 114 -9.00 1.67 -10.34
CA MET A 114 -8.43 1.87 -11.68
C MET A 114 -6.94 1.52 -11.79
N PRO A 115 -6.05 1.92 -10.86
CA PRO A 115 -4.60 1.76 -11.05
C PRO A 115 -4.19 0.29 -11.20
N TRP A 116 -4.74 -0.59 -10.35
CA TRP A 116 -4.49 -2.02 -10.44
C TRP A 116 -5.10 -2.62 -11.72
N LYS A 117 -6.35 -2.26 -12.06
CA LYS A 117 -7.03 -2.75 -13.28
C LYS A 117 -6.26 -2.38 -14.55
N LYS A 118 -5.80 -1.14 -14.64
CA LYS A 118 -5.05 -0.62 -15.79
C LYS A 118 -3.72 -1.32 -15.95
N ALA A 119 -2.94 -1.44 -14.88
CA ALA A 119 -1.67 -2.14 -14.91
C ALA A 119 -1.82 -3.65 -15.19
N ARG A 120 -2.92 -4.27 -14.74
CA ARG A 120 -3.23 -5.68 -14.99
C ARG A 120 -3.96 -5.94 -16.30
N ALA A 121 -4.19 -4.92 -17.13
CA ALA A 121 -4.88 -5.09 -18.39
C ALA A 121 -4.25 -6.23 -19.22
N GLU A 122 -5.11 -6.99 -19.89
CA GLU A 122 -4.77 -8.12 -20.79
C GLU A 122 -4.32 -9.41 -20.09
N LEU A 123 -4.34 -9.48 -18.75
CA LEU A 123 -3.97 -10.69 -18.01
C LEU A 123 -5.19 -11.45 -17.49
N GLY A 124 -5.11 -12.78 -17.47
CA GLY A 124 -6.13 -13.64 -16.86
C GLY A 124 -6.24 -13.47 -15.34
N PRO A 125 -7.36 -13.90 -14.71
CA PRO A 125 -7.57 -13.73 -13.26
C PRO A 125 -6.42 -14.24 -12.38
N GLY A 126 -5.84 -15.39 -12.70
CA GLY A 126 -4.72 -15.99 -11.96
C GLY A 126 -3.34 -15.75 -12.55
N GLU A 127 -3.22 -14.99 -13.64
CA GLU A 127 -1.96 -14.86 -14.37
C GLU A 127 -0.96 -13.98 -13.62
N HIS A 128 0.28 -14.45 -13.46
CA HIS A 128 1.31 -13.67 -12.80
C HIS A 128 1.56 -12.36 -13.54
N SER A 129 1.81 -11.30 -12.78
CA SER A 129 2.10 -9.99 -13.31
C SER A 129 3.26 -9.39 -12.54
N ASN A 130 4.23 -8.87 -13.28
CA ASN A 130 5.25 -7.95 -12.79
C ASN A 130 5.07 -6.54 -13.40
N LYS A 131 3.89 -6.26 -13.98
CA LYS A 131 3.57 -4.94 -14.54
C LYS A 131 3.48 -3.95 -13.39
N ARG A 132 4.39 -2.97 -13.38
CA ARG A 132 4.38 -1.85 -12.42
C ARG A 132 3.07 -1.06 -12.56
N ILE A 133 2.48 -0.71 -11.42
CA ILE A 133 1.39 0.26 -11.30
C ILE A 133 2.02 1.64 -11.32
N ALA A 134 1.64 2.48 -12.28
CA ALA A 134 2.22 3.81 -12.41
C ALA A 134 1.79 4.73 -11.26
N ASP A 135 2.72 5.54 -10.76
CA ASP A 135 2.44 6.52 -9.70
C ASP A 135 1.41 7.56 -10.16
N GLU A 136 1.44 7.96 -11.44
CA GLU A 136 0.43 8.86 -12.00
C GLU A 136 -0.95 8.21 -12.05
N ASP A 137 -1.05 6.90 -12.33
CA ASP A 137 -2.34 6.20 -12.30
C ASP A 137 -2.94 6.20 -10.89
N MET A 138 -2.09 5.99 -9.87
CA MET A 138 -2.50 6.12 -8.47
C MET A 138 -2.98 7.54 -8.19
N LYS A 139 -2.16 8.55 -8.50
CA LYS A 139 -2.48 9.95 -8.29
C LYS A 139 -3.82 10.33 -8.92
N GLU A 140 -4.01 10.10 -10.22
CA GLU A 140 -5.23 10.44 -10.95
C GLU A 140 -6.47 9.79 -10.33
N PHE A 141 -6.40 8.49 -10.04
CA PHE A 141 -7.55 7.77 -9.48
C PHE A 141 -7.88 8.24 -8.07
N TYR A 142 -6.90 8.30 -7.17
CA TYR A 142 -7.15 8.66 -5.78
C TYR A 142 -7.53 10.12 -5.61
N GLN A 143 -7.03 11.02 -6.46
CA GLN A 143 -7.56 12.40 -6.58
C GLN A 143 -9.02 12.42 -7.05
N SER A 144 -9.39 11.57 -8.01
CA SER A 144 -10.75 11.56 -8.56
C SER A 144 -11.83 11.11 -7.57
N ILE A 145 -11.45 10.35 -6.54
CA ILE A 145 -12.36 9.88 -5.47
C ILE A 145 -12.19 10.68 -4.18
N TYR A 146 -11.21 11.59 -4.13
CA TYR A 146 -11.02 12.47 -3.00
C TYR A 146 -12.14 13.51 -2.97
N SER A 147 -13.01 13.41 -1.98
CA SER A 147 -13.91 14.49 -1.61
C SER A 147 -13.25 15.23 -0.47
N GLY A 148 -12.65 16.38 -0.76
CA GLY A 148 -12.13 17.26 0.30
C GLY A 148 -13.29 17.75 1.14
N ASP A 149 -13.12 17.73 2.46
CA ASP A 149 -14.02 18.41 3.40
C ASP A 149 -13.87 19.94 3.29
#